data_AF-A0A1H7ZYP0-F1
#
_entry.id   AF-A0A1H7ZYP0-F1
#
_cell.length_a   1.000
_cell.length_b   1.000
_cell.length_c   1.000
_cell.angle_alpha   90.00
_cell.angle_beta   90.00
_cell.angle_gamma   90.00
#
_symmetry.space_group_name_H-M   'P 1'
#
loop_
_entity.id
_entity.type
_entity.pdbx_description
1 polymer ?
#
loop_
_entity_poly.entity_id
_entity_poly.type
_entity_poly.pdbx_seq_one_letter_code
_entity_poly.pdbx_strand_id
1 'polypeptide(L)' 'MLFFILFLILYTIIFITDLMPLYRKKQSKAFGVCVVIMVLGFIIQSCLVFNVHIPSIASVFLNLYHYFFK' A
#
# COMPACT_ATOMS: atom_id res chain seq x y z
N MET A 1 -15.39 -4.38 11.21
CA MET A 1 -14.34 -4.55 12.24
C MET A 1 -13.59 -5.88 12.12
N LEU A 2 -14.26 -7.03 12.00
CA LEU A 2 -13.60 -8.34 11.91
C LEU A 2 -12.60 -8.46 10.74
N PHE A 3 -12.95 -7.94 9.56
CA PHE A 3 -12.03 -7.85 8.42
C PHE A 3 -10.76 -7.04 8.73
N PHE A 4 -10.88 -5.96 9.49
CA PHE A 4 -9.76 -5.09 9.85
C PHE A 4 -8.76 -5.81 10.76
N ILE A 5 -9.28 -6.58 11.71
CA ILE A 5 -8.48 -7.39 12.65
C ILE A 5 -7.72 -8.49 11.90
N LEU A 6 -8.40 -9.19 10.98
CA LEU A 6 -7.80 -10.23 10.17
C LEU A 6 -6.66 -9.69 9.29
N PHE A 7 -6.85 -8.49 8.73
CA PHE A 7 -5.83 -7.77 7.97
C PHE A 7 -4.60 -7.42 8.81
N LEU A 8 -4.81 -6.94 10.03
CA LEU A 8 -3.74 -6.54 10.94
C LEU A 8 -2.87 -7.75 11.33
N ILE A 9 -3.50 -8.90 11.58
CA ILE A 9 -2.80 -10.16 11.83
C ILE A 9 -1.99 -10.59 10.60
N LEU A 10 -2.59 -10.55 9.41
CA LEU A 10 -1.90 -10.94 8.17
C LEU A 10 -0.66 -10.06 7.91
N TYR A 11 -0.79 -8.74 8.10
CA TYR A 11 0.32 -7.80 7.95
C TYR A 11 1.43 -8.04 8.97
N THR A 12 1.06 -8.36 10.22
CA THR A 12 2.03 -8.67 11.28
C THR A 12 2.82 -9.94 10.95
N ILE A 13 2.14 -10.98 10.42
CA ILE A 13 2.80 -12.21 9.99
C ILE A 13 3.80 -11.91 8.88
N ILE A 14 3.39 -11.18 7.83
CA ILE A 14 4.26 -10.80 6.70
C ILE A 14 5.46 -9.98 7.20
N PHE A 15 5.24 -9.03 8.11
CA PHE A 15 6.33 -8.23 8.68
C PHE A 15 7.35 -9.10 9.41
N ILE A 16 6.90 -10.09 10.18
CA ILE A 16 7.80 -10.98 10.93
C ILE A 16 8.49 -11.97 9.99
N THR A 17 7.79 -12.55 9.00
CA THR A 17 8.36 -13.58 8.12
C THR A 17 9.29 -13.02 7.06
N ASP A 18 8.97 -11.86 6.48
CA ASP A 18 9.76 -11.28 5.38
C ASP A 18 10.73 -10.21 5.87
N LEU A 19 10.29 -9.33 6.77
CA LEU A 19 11.04 -8.14 7.12
C LEU A 19 12.12 -8.42 8.18
N MET A 20 11.83 -9.30 9.14
CA MET A 20 12.78 -9.71 10.18
C MET A 20 14.04 -10.40 9.63
N PRO A 21 13.97 -11.37 8.69
CA PRO A 21 15.18 -11.94 8.09
C PRO A 21 15.92 -10.96 7.18
N LEU A 22 15.21 -10.04 6.50
CA LEU A 22 15.84 -8.98 5.70
C LEU A 22 16.68 -8.04 6.56
N TYR A 23 16.16 -7.66 7.74
CA TYR A 23 16.89 -6.87 8.73
C TYR A 23 18.13 -7.61 9.22
N ARG A 24 18.00 -8.91 9.53
CA ARG A 24 19.15 -9.75 9.93
C ARG A 24 20.22 -9.89 8.84
N LYS A 25 19.83 -9.93 7.56
CA LYS A 25 20.77 -10.00 6.43
C LYS A 25 21.47 -8.67 6.10
N LYS A 26 21.25 -7.60 6.91
CA LYS A 26 21.81 -6.25 6.71
C LYS A 26 21.56 -5.66 5.31
N GLN A 27 20.53 -6.13 4.62
CA GLN A 27 20.14 -5.59 3.33
C GLN A 27 19.24 -4.36 3.51
N SER A 28 19.80 -3.29 4.07
CA SER A 28 19.07 -2.08 4.48
C SER A 28 18.31 -1.41 3.33
N LYS A 29 18.83 -1.50 2.10
CA LYS A 29 18.16 -0.98 0.89
C LYS A 29 16.90 -1.77 0.56
N ALA A 30 17.00 -3.10 0.54
CA ALA A 30 15.85 -3.98 0.28
C ALA A 30 14.81 -3.87 1.40
N PHE A 31 15.25 -3.79 2.66
CA PHE A 31 14.39 -3.57 3.82
C PHE A 31 13.60 -2.27 3.69
N GLY A 32 14.27 -1.16 3.36
CA GLY A 32 13.61 0.13 3.16
C GLY A 32 12.54 0.07 2.08
N VAL A 33 12.86 -0.53 0.92
CA VAL A 33 11.90 -0.69 -0.19
C VAL A 33 10.69 -1.53 0.23
N CYS A 34 10.91 -2.67 0.90
CA CYS A 34 9.82 -3.52 1.39
C CYS A 34 8.94 -2.80 2.41
N VAL A 35 9.52 -2.03 3.34
CA VAL A 35 8.75 -1.21 4.30
C VAL A 35 7.89 -0.18 3.59
N VAL A 36 8.46 0.57 2.63
CA VAL A 36 7.73 1.60 1.90
C VAL A 36 6.57 1.00 1.11
N ILE A 37 6.79 -0.11 0.42
CA ILE A 37 5.72 -0.82 -0.32
C ILE A 37 4.63 -1.31 0.62
N MET A 38 4.99 -1.86 1.79
CA MET A 38 4.01 -2.26 2.81
C MET A 38 3.20 -1.07 3.30
N VAL A 39 3.84 0.04 3.68
CA VAL A 39 3.12 1.22 4.18
C VAL A 39 2.18 1.78 3.12
N LEU A 40 2.62 1.87 1.86
CA LEU A 40 1.76 2.31 0.75
C LEU A 40 0.57 1.36 0.53
N GLY A 41 0.81 0.06 0.54
CA GLY A 41 -0.26 -0.94 0.44
C GLY A 41 -1.28 -0.81 1.57
N PHE A 42 -0.82 -0.60 2.80
CA PHE A 42 -1.69 -0.38 3.96
C PHE A 42 -2.54 0.88 3.82
N ILE A 43 -1.98 1.98 3.30
CA ILE A 43 -2.71 3.24 3.06
C ILE A 43 -3.80 3.03 2.01
N ILE A 44 -3.47 2.43 0.86
CA ILE A 44 -4.43 2.18 -0.23
C ILE A 44 -5.57 1.28 0.27
N GLN A 45 -5.23 0.20 0.98
CA GLN A 45 -6.20 -0.71 1.54
C GLN A 45 -7.10 -0.01 2.57
N SER A 46 -6.52 0.86 3.41
CA SER A 46 -7.29 1.66 4.36
C SER A 46 -8.27 2.58 3.64
N CYS A 47 -7.84 3.28 2.57
CA CYS A 47 -8.73 4.08 1.74
C CYS A 47 -9.90 3.26 1.16
N LEU A 48 -9.64 2.04 0.69
CA LEU A 48 -10.70 1.13 0.21
C LEU A 48 -11.68 0.75 1.33
N VAL A 49 -11.18 0.42 2.52
CA VAL A 49 -12.03 0.02 3.65
C VAL A 49 -12.88 1.16 4.20
N PHE A 50 -12.34 2.39 4.21
CA PHE A 50 -13.09 3.60 4.57
C PHE A 50 -13.98 4.12 3.44
N ASN A 51 -14.08 3.39 2.32
CA ASN A 51 -14.88 3.74 1.16
C ASN A 51 -14.51 5.14 0.61
N VAL A 52 -13.26 5.54 0.81
CA VAL A 52 -12.72 6.76 0.23
C VAL A 52 -12.67 6.54 -1.27
N HIS A 53 -13.32 7.41 -2.03
CA HIS A 53 -13.39 7.28 -3.47
C HIS A 53 -12.00 7.54 -4.06
N ILE A 54 -11.26 6.48 -4.35
CA ILE A 54 -9.98 6.58 -5.05
C ILE A 54 -10.31 6.78 -6.52
N PRO A 55 -10.05 7.97 -7.10
CA PRO A 55 -10.28 8.18 -8.53
C PRO A 55 -9.42 7.18 -9.31
N SER A 56 -10.03 6.44 -10.21
CA SER A 56 -9.31 5.55 -11.12
C SER A 56 -8.27 6.37 -11.88
N ILE A 57 -7.10 5.79 -12.15
CA ILE A 57 -6.08 6.42 -13.01
C ILE A 57 -6.69 6.80 -14.36
N ALA A 58 -7.68 6.04 -14.84
CA ALA A 58 -8.44 6.36 -16.04
C ALA A 58 -9.21 7.68 -15.93
N SER A 59 -9.82 7.99 -14.78
CA SER A 59 -10.55 9.26 -14.60
C SER A 59 -9.61 10.45 -14.48
N VAL A 60 -8.41 10.25 -13.90
CA VAL A 60 -7.36 11.29 -13.86
C VAL A 60 -6.85 11.61 -15.27
N PHE A 61 -6.58 10.59 -16.09
CA PHE A 61 -6.14 10.76 -17.48
C PHE A 61 -7.21 11.45 -18.34
N LEU A 62 -8.48 11.09 -18.17
CA LEU A 62 -9.59 11.69 -18.92
C LEU A 62 -9.77 13.17 -18.57
N ASN A 63 -9.59 13.53 -17.30
CA ASN A 63 -9.66 14.91 -16.83
C ASN A 63 -8.46 15.75 -17.32
N LEU A 64 -7.26 15.16 -17.33
CA LEU A 64 -6.05 15.78 -17.91
C LEU A 64 -6.18 15.99 -19.41
N TYR A 65 -6.70 15.01 -20.15
CA TYR A 65 -6.97 15.13 -21.58
C TYR A 65 -7.96 16.27 -21.86
N HIS A 66 -9.05 16.34 -21.09
CA HIS A 66 -10.05 17.40 -21.21
C HIS A 66 -9.52 18.79 -20.82
N TYR A 67 -8.47 18.87 -19.99
CA TYR A 67 -7.81 20.12 -19.62
C TYR A 67 -6.80 20.60 -20.67
N PHE A 68 -6.11 19.68 -21.35
CA PHE A 68 -5.11 20.01 -22.39
C PHE A 68 -5.70 20.24 -23.78
N PHE A 69 -6.87 19.66 -24.08
CA PHE A 69 -7.51 19.73 -25.40
C PHE A 69 -8.71 20.69 -25.48
N LYS A 70 -8.86 21.58 -24.49
CA LYS A 70 -9.84 22.68 -24.49
C LYS A 70 -9.13 24.01 -24.73
#